data_AF-A0A7K0CK98-F1
#
_entry.id   AF-A0A7K0CK98-F1
#
_cell.length_a   1.000
_cell.length_b   1.000
_cell.length_c   1.000
_cell.angle_alpha   90.00
_cell.angle_beta   90.00
_cell.angle_gamma   90.00
#
_symmetry.space_group_name_H-M   'P 1'
#
loop_
_entity.id
_entity.type
_entity.pdbx_description
1 polymer ?
#
loop_
_entity_poly.entity_id
_entity_poly.type
_entity_poly.pdbx_seq_one_letter_code
_entity_poly.pdbx_strand_id
1 'polypeptide(L)' 'MLGRGIPENCAECGTAPEWNGKPLRLEVDHINGSWWDNRPANLRFLCPNCHAATDTYRGRKNRGKEAR' A
#
# COMPACT_ATOMS: atom_id res chain seq x y z
N MET A 1 -11.30 -17.76 17.50
CA MET A 1 -11.71 -17.24 16.17
C MET A 1 -11.72 -15.71 16.26
N LEU A 2 -10.63 -15.04 15.89
CA LEU A 2 -10.58 -13.57 15.88
C LEU A 2 -11.14 -13.08 14.55
N GLY A 3 -12.47 -12.97 14.50
CA GLY A 3 -13.16 -12.22 13.47
C GLY A 3 -12.88 -10.74 13.67
N ARG A 4 -12.05 -10.16 12.81
CA ARG A 4 -12.00 -8.73 12.51
C ARG A 4 -11.52 -8.63 11.07
N GLY A 5 -12.46 -8.80 10.15
CA GLY A 5 -12.28 -8.50 8.73
C GLY A 5 -12.03 -7.01 8.59
N ILE A 6 -10.78 -6.59 8.78
CA ILE A 6 -10.31 -5.39 8.11
C ILE A 6 -10.48 -5.72 6.63
N PRO A 7 -11.19 -4.89 5.84
CA PRO A 7 -11.32 -5.14 4.42
C PRO A 7 -9.91 -5.25 3.86
N GLU A 8 -9.54 -6.46 3.43
CA GLU A 8 -8.28 -6.75 2.75
C GLU A 8 -8.35 -6.19 1.32
N ASN A 9 -8.89 -4.98 1.18
CA ASN A 9 -9.07 -4.26 -0.04
C ASN A 9 -8.02 -3.15 -0.13
N CYS A 10 -7.60 -2.86 -1.34
CA CYS A 10 -6.72 -1.73 -1.61
C CYS A 10 -7.40 -0.43 -1.17
N ALA A 11 -6.72 0.36 -0.33
CA ALA A 11 -7.23 1.64 0.15
C ALA A 11 -7.32 2.72 -0.96
N GLU A 12 -6.61 2.55 -2.08
CA GLU A 12 -6.63 3.47 -3.23
C GLU A 12 -7.72 3.11 -4.25
N CYS A 13 -7.76 1.86 -4.71
CA CYS A 13 -8.63 1.45 -5.81
C CYS A 13 -9.75 0.47 -5.39
N GLY A 14 -9.79 0.05 -4.13
CA GLY A 14 -10.79 -0.90 -3.62
C GLY A 14 -10.58 -2.36 -4.05
N THR A 15 -9.51 -2.68 -4.80
CA THR A 15 -9.22 -4.06 -5.26
C THR A 15 -9.21 -5.03 -4.08
N ALA A 16 -10.03 -6.07 -4.17
CA ALA A 16 -10.12 -7.16 -3.21
C ALA A 16 -8.80 -7.97 -3.14
N PRO A 17 -8.61 -8.84 -2.13
CA PRO A 17 -7.44 -9.71 -2.05
C PRO A 17 -7.52 -10.89 -3.05
N GLU A 18 -8.35 -10.73 -4.09
CA GLU A 18 -8.52 -11.66 -5.19
C GLU A 18 -8.51 -10.87 -6.50
N TRP A 19 -7.73 -11.35 -7.47
CA TRP A 19 -7.67 -10.80 -8.81
C TRP A 19 -7.77 -11.92 -9.82
N ASN A 20 -8.77 -11.83 -10.71
CA ASN A 20 -9.00 -12.82 -11.76
C ASN A 20 -9.12 -14.28 -11.23
N GLY A 21 -9.84 -14.45 -10.11
CA GLY A 21 -10.00 -15.76 -9.45
C GLY A 21 -8.73 -16.31 -8.80
N LYS A 22 -7.69 -15.49 -8.64
CA LYS A 22 -6.43 -15.85 -7.98
C LYS A 22 -6.21 -14.99 -6.74
N PRO A 23 -5.64 -15.53 -5.66
CA PRO A 23 -5.30 -14.74 -4.49
C PRO A 23 -4.31 -13.64 -4.86
N LEU A 24 -4.67 -12.39 -4.57
CA LEU A 24 -3.83 -11.22 -4.77
C LEU A 24 -3.35 -10.74 -3.40
N ARG A 25 -2.04 -10.84 -3.17
CA ARG A 25 -1.43 -10.35 -1.93
C ARG A 25 -1.37 -8.83 -1.95
N LEU A 26 -2.10 -8.17 -1.05
CA LEU A 26 -1.92 -6.75 -0.81
C LEU A 26 -0.64 -6.49 -0.01
N GLU A 27 -0.05 -5.32 -0.22
CA GLU A 27 1.17 -4.86 0.42
C GLU A 27 0.86 -3.74 1.40
N VAL A 28 1.64 -3.65 2.48
CA VAL A 28 1.48 -2.62 3.50
C VAL A 28 2.30 -1.40 3.10
N ASP A 29 1.63 -0.26 2.91
CA ASP A 29 2.25 1.05 2.66
C ASP A 29 2.03 1.98 3.87
N HIS A 30 3.02 2.84 4.10
CA HIS A 30 2.96 3.86 5.14
C HIS A 30 2.42 5.14 4.51
N ILE A 31 1.26 5.63 4.98
CA ILE A 31 0.61 6.83 4.44
C ILE A 31 1.54 8.04 4.48
N ASN A 32 2.30 8.20 5.57
CA ASN A 32 3.28 9.28 5.72
C ASN A 32 4.66 9.00 5.05
N GLY A 33 4.87 7.82 4.47
CA GLY A 33 6.14 7.38 3.90
C GLY A 33 7.29 7.23 4.92
N SER A 34 6.99 7.23 6.22
CA SER A 34 7.95 7.11 7.31
C SER A 34 7.96 5.67 7.83
N TRP A 35 9.01 4.93 7.50
CA TRP A 35 9.15 3.50 7.81
C TRP A 35 9.19 3.15 9.31
N TRP A 36 9.45 4.14 10.17
CA TRP A 36 9.47 3.96 11.62
C TRP A 36 8.09 4.04 12.27
N ASP A 37 7.09 4.63 11.60
CA ASP A 37 5.76 4.85 12.19
C ASP A 37 4.82 3.69 11.87
N ASN A 38 4.91 2.64 12.68
CA ASN A 38 4.18 1.38 12.54
C ASN A 38 2.77 1.42 13.17
N ARG A 39 2.21 2.61 13.41
CA ARG A 39 0.86 2.73 13.97
C ARG A 39 -0.18 2.23 12.96
N PRO A 40 -1.19 1.43 13.36
CA PRO A 40 -2.22 0.92 12.45
C PRO A 40 -2.93 2.01 11.64
N ALA A 41 -3.09 3.21 12.22
CA ALA A 41 -3.68 4.37 11.56
C ALA A 41 -2.79 4.97 10.44
N ASN A 42 -1.48 4.69 10.46
CA ASN A 42 -0.52 5.11 9.44
C ASN A 42 -0.25 4.03 8.39
N LEU A 43 -0.77 2.81 8.59
CA LEU A 43 -0.62 1.70 7.66
C LEU A 43 -1.88 1.59 6.78
N ARG A 44 -1.67 1.37 5.48
CA ARG A 44 -2.75 1.03 4.55
C ARG A 44 -2.37 -0.18 3.71
N PHE A 45 -3.37 -0.96 3.30
CA PHE A 45 -3.18 -2.02 2.33
C PHE A 45 -3.32 -1.45 0.91
N LEU A 46 -2.34 -1.71 0.06
CA LEU A 46 -2.35 -1.35 -1.35
C LEU A 46 -2.15 -2.60 -2.20
N CYS A 47 -2.83 -2.68 -3.34
CA CYS A 47 -2.53 -3.71 -4.33
C CYS A 47 -1.15 -3.44 -4.96
N PRO A 48 -0.43 -4.45 -5.47
CA PRO A 48 0.90 -4.26 -6.04
C PRO A 48 0.93 -3.25 -7.19
N ASN A 49 -0.19 -3.05 -7.89
CA ASN A 49 -0.30 -2.03 -8.93
C ASN A 49 -0.36 -0.60 -8.36
N CYS A 50 -1.23 -0.35 -7.37
CA CYS A 50 -1.31 0.94 -6.70
C CYS A 50 -0.06 1.23 -5.86
N HIS A 51 0.49 0.21 -5.21
CA HIS A 51 1.73 0.33 -4.46
C HIS A 51 2.90 0.66 -5.38
N ALA A 52 2.97 0.11 -6.59
CA ALA A 52 3.98 0.50 -7.57
C ALA A 52 3.85 1.97 -8.04
N ALA A 53 2.66 2.56 -7.92
CA ALA A 53 2.40 3.94 -8.29
C ALA A 53 2.67 4.95 -7.16
N THR A 54 2.88 4.51 -5.91
CA THR A 54 3.19 5.45 -4.82
C THR A 54 4.59 6.05 -4.95
N ASP A 55 4.73 7.33 -4.62
CA ASP A 55 6.01 8.05 -4.57
C ASP A 55 7.04 7.43 -3.59
N THR A 56 6.58 6.59 -2.67
CA THR A 56 7.39 5.87 -1.67
C THR A 56 7.92 4.52 -2.17
N TYR A 57 7.41 4.01 -3.29
CA TYR A 57 7.76 2.68 -3.78
C TYR A 57 9.26 2.57 -4.09
N ARG A 58 9.92 1.60 -3.43
CA ARG A 58 11.36 1.27 -3.59
C ARG A 58 12.34 2.46 -3.50
N GLY A 59 12.04 3.48 -2.70
CA GLY A 59 12.98 4.59 -2.49
C GLY A 59 13.08 5.55 -3.68
N ARG A 60 12.02 5.67 -4.49
CA ARG A 60 11.94 6.65 -5.59
C ARG A 60 12.10 8.11 -5.14
N LYS A 61 11.99 8.38 -3.84
CA LYS A 61 12.28 9.67 -3.20
C LYS A 61 13.71 10.21 -3.42
N ASN A 62 14.62 9.46 -4.05
CA ASN A 62 16.00 9.89 -4.33
C ASN A 62 16.33 10.17 -5.81
N ARG A 63 15.35 10.27 -6.73
CA ARG A 63 15.64 10.73 -8.10
C ARG A 63 14.62 11.77 -8.57
N GLY A 64 15.01 13.05 -8.47
CA GLY A 64 14.44 14.11 -9.29
C GLY A 64 13.47 15.06 -8.58
N LYS A 65 13.96 15.80 -7.57
CA LYS A 65 13.52 17.20 -7.40
C LYS A 65 14.67 18.15 -7.73
N GLU A 66 15.21 18.01 -8.94
CA GLU A 66 15.96 19.05 -9.64
C GLU A 66 15.49 19.03 -11.11
N ALA A 67 14.36 19.67 -11.36
CA ALA A 67 13.95 20.12 -12.69
C ALA A 67 12.77 21.08 -12.55
N ARG A 68 13.03 22.29 -12.03
CA ARG A 68 12.39 23.50 -12.54
C ARG A 68 13.23 24.72 -12.22
#